data_AF-A0A142BC26-F1
#
_entry.id   AF-A0A142BC26-F1
#
_cell.length_a   1.000
_cell.length_b   1.000
_cell.length_c   1.000
_cell.angle_alpha   90.00
_cell.angle_beta   90.00
_cell.angle_gamma   90.00
#
_symmetry.space_group_name_H-M   'P 1'
#
loop_
_entity.id
_entity.type
_entity.pdbx_description
1 polymer ?
#
loop_
_entity_poly.entity_id
_entity_poly.type
_entity_poly.pdbx_seq_one_letter_code
_entity_poly.pdbx_strand_id
1 'polypeptide(L)'
;MDSGITSIQGNIQYSPGVQVNQAASPASRSDRLDEVTTPAAAKPASRSLKSLINSLRHKLRTLVFIENDSDRQTLLDNLRNQYKSQNQKNVFYISSPAQLEDQRLVHTLISENGSIRKETGRLYKQEPVTVVLDLTTMTAGQIAGLNELLAVPSKFRGKPIGKNIRIVALMDDSTGRMVGPDCWRRLKRFNLKSVPVTPSPATDNNALLQSKIPVLSEGNSYHEESVIECFDNDDFQEKLFGGFAPDEKGEVRYIDGIMATVKENRQLVIKDAPWDNPALTEKLSEALRCGGYEANGQWISLPPSLKLFRVNSSHECMEAELKALTGEYIPNSTYALIDKSKIELLHNKTVLDDNGNVISYNPLEELAKGCKQLIIRDNLPDNTLRLLLKQFKTINKDIVLVDDRQKKLTPKKIIPFTARGRSQLAQVCMFEV
;
A
#
# COMPACT_ATOMS: atom_id res chain seq x y z
N MET A 1 -24.83 -41.32 -21.06
CA MET A 1 -23.99 -42.49 -21.37
C MET A 1 -22.55 -42.08 -21.09
N ASP A 2 -22.08 -42.53 -19.93
CA ASP A 2 -20.73 -42.99 -19.60
C ASP A 2 -19.49 -42.14 -19.91
N SER A 3 -19.09 -41.41 -18.86
CA SER A 3 -17.88 -41.62 -18.04
C SER A 3 -16.49 -41.67 -18.69
N GLY A 4 -15.56 -40.91 -18.07
CA GLY A 4 -14.12 -40.98 -18.32
C GLY A 4 -13.31 -40.07 -17.40
N ILE A 5 -13.45 -40.25 -16.08
CA ILE A 5 -12.54 -39.69 -15.07
C ILE A 5 -11.33 -40.61 -14.95
N THR A 6 -10.12 -40.07 -15.10
CA THR A 6 -8.88 -40.78 -14.73
C THR A 6 -8.14 -39.95 -13.69
N SER A 7 -8.14 -40.44 -12.45
CA SER A 7 -7.25 -40.04 -11.38
C SER A 7 -5.91 -40.78 -11.54
N ILE A 8 -4.80 -40.11 -11.22
CA ILE A 8 -3.50 -40.76 -11.05
C ILE A 8 -3.05 -40.50 -9.61
N GLN A 9 -3.20 -41.54 -8.79
CA GLN A 9 -2.54 -41.68 -7.49
C GLN A 9 -1.15 -42.27 -7.72
N GLY A 10 -0.10 -41.57 -7.28
CA GLY A 10 1.27 -42.07 -7.25
C GLY A 10 1.62 -42.58 -5.86
N ASN A 11 1.74 -43.90 -5.73
CA ASN A 11 2.11 -44.61 -4.51
C ASN A 11 3.58 -44.37 -4.11
N ILE A 12 3.77 -44.20 -2.81
CA ILE A 12 5.05 -44.20 -2.10
C ILE A 12 5.49 -45.67 -1.93
N GLN A 13 6.68 -46.03 -2.43
CA GLN A 13 7.33 -47.31 -2.13
C GLN A 13 8.52 -47.08 -1.20
N TYR A 14 8.40 -47.61 0.02
CA TYR A 14 9.48 -47.82 0.98
C TYR A 14 10.34 -49.03 0.55
N SER A 15 11.66 -48.94 0.73
CA SER A 15 12.57 -50.08 0.70
C SER A 15 13.39 -50.11 2.00
N PRO A 16 13.43 -51.22 2.76
CA PRO A 16 14.30 -51.41 3.91
C PRO A 16 15.52 -52.27 3.54
N GLY A 17 16.66 -52.08 4.22
CA GLY A 17 17.76 -53.03 4.16
C GLY A 17 19.13 -52.48 4.52
N VAL A 18 19.46 -52.54 5.81
CA VAL A 18 20.78 -52.29 6.41
C VAL A 18 21.72 -53.47 6.14
N GLN A 19 23.00 -53.21 5.85
CA GLN A 19 24.10 -54.06 6.35
C GLN A 19 25.25 -53.22 6.89
N VAL A 20 25.69 -53.69 8.06
CA VAL A 20 26.73 -53.20 8.96
C VAL A 20 28.07 -53.80 8.54
N ASN A 21 29.17 -53.04 8.60
CA ASN A 21 30.46 -53.57 9.06
C ASN A 21 31.40 -52.45 9.55
N GLN A 22 31.49 -52.37 10.88
CA GLN A 22 32.66 -52.31 11.74
C GLN A 22 33.86 -51.39 11.40
N ALA A 23 33.96 -50.35 12.24
CA ALA A 23 35.06 -50.05 13.17
C ALA A 23 36.49 -49.91 12.62
N ALA A 24 36.96 -48.65 12.58
CA ALA A 24 38.28 -48.27 13.07
C ALA A 24 38.24 -46.81 13.56
N SER A 25 38.70 -46.59 14.80
CA SER A 25 38.99 -45.29 15.42
C SER A 25 40.04 -45.56 16.51
N PRO A 26 40.83 -44.60 17.02
CA PRO A 26 41.04 -43.21 16.57
C PRO A 26 42.55 -42.86 16.43
N ALA A 27 42.87 -41.84 15.64
CA ALA A 27 44.15 -41.13 15.77
C ALA A 27 43.87 -39.62 15.89
N SER A 28 44.16 -39.15 17.09
CA SER A 28 44.28 -37.78 17.56
C SER A 28 44.86 -36.81 16.53
N ARG A 29 44.11 -35.74 16.23
CA ARG A 29 44.68 -34.44 15.90
C ARG A 29 43.76 -33.35 16.42
N SER A 30 44.23 -32.71 17.48
CA SER A 30 43.61 -31.55 18.08
C SER A 30 43.71 -30.35 17.14
N ASP A 31 42.81 -29.40 17.40
CA ASP A 31 42.97 -27.97 17.16
C ASP A 31 43.21 -27.52 15.72
N ARG A 32 42.09 -27.20 15.06
CA ARG A 32 41.90 -25.94 14.32
C ARG A 32 40.42 -25.80 13.95
N LEU A 33 39.64 -25.32 14.91
CA LEU A 33 38.48 -24.50 14.57
C LEU A 33 39.07 -23.18 14.06
N ASP A 34 39.09 -23.00 12.74
CA ASP A 34 39.30 -21.69 12.15
C ASP A 34 38.13 -20.81 12.61
N GLU A 35 38.39 -20.03 13.66
CA GLU A 35 37.64 -18.85 14.03
C GLU A 35 37.41 -18.02 12.76
N VAL A 36 36.18 -18.03 12.25
CA VAL A 36 35.75 -17.04 11.27
C VAL A 36 35.73 -15.72 12.00
N THR A 37 36.88 -15.05 12.02
CA THR A 37 37.05 -13.73 12.59
C THR A 37 36.24 -12.79 11.71
N THR A 38 35.08 -12.36 12.21
CA THR A 38 34.45 -11.12 11.76
C THR A 38 35.52 -10.03 11.92
N PRO A 39 36.01 -9.40 10.85
CA PRO A 39 36.96 -8.31 11.02
C PRO A 39 36.21 -7.20 11.74
N ALA A 40 36.76 -6.73 12.87
CA ALA A 40 36.37 -5.44 13.43
C ALA A 40 36.38 -4.43 12.27
N ALA A 41 35.19 -3.96 11.90
CA ALA A 41 35.05 -3.02 10.80
C ALA A 41 35.85 -1.77 11.18
N ALA A 42 37.01 -1.58 10.55
CA ALA A 42 37.77 -0.34 10.69
C ALA A 42 36.84 0.78 10.23
N LYS A 43 36.30 1.57 11.19
CA LYS A 43 35.47 2.74 10.90
C LYS A 43 36.25 3.63 9.93
N PRO A 44 35.80 3.81 8.67
CA PRO A 44 36.50 4.67 7.72
C PRO A 44 36.48 6.12 8.20
N ALA A 45 37.59 6.83 7.95
CA ALA A 45 37.76 8.24 8.27
C ALA A 45 36.59 9.10 7.76
N SER A 46 36.16 10.04 8.60
CA SER A 46 35.02 10.91 8.37
C SER A 46 35.17 11.73 7.08
N ARG A 47 34.16 11.69 6.20
CA ARG A 47 34.05 12.55 5.02
C ARG A 47 32.74 13.33 5.08
N SER A 48 32.74 14.57 4.58
CA SER A 48 31.52 15.35 4.47
C SER A 48 30.52 14.69 3.51
N LEU A 49 29.22 14.79 3.85
CA LEU A 49 28.13 14.18 3.09
C LEU A 49 28.12 14.60 1.61
N LYS A 50 28.40 15.88 1.32
CA LYS A 50 28.49 16.41 -0.06
C LYS A 50 29.60 15.73 -0.87
N SER A 51 30.76 15.47 -0.26
CA SER A 51 31.88 14.75 -0.88
C SER A 51 31.53 13.28 -1.16
N LEU A 52 30.85 12.63 -0.22
CA LEU A 52 30.31 11.30 -0.41
C LEU A 52 29.36 11.26 -1.61
N ILE A 53 28.34 12.12 -1.61
CA ILE A 53 27.29 12.23 -2.63
C ILE A 53 27.86 12.50 -4.03
N ASN A 54 28.89 13.34 -4.15
CA ASN A 54 29.57 13.53 -5.43
C ASN A 54 30.34 12.27 -5.86
N SER A 55 30.96 11.55 -4.92
CA SER A 55 31.61 10.26 -5.21
C SER A 55 30.64 9.13 -5.56
N LEU A 56 29.36 9.28 -5.18
CA LEU A 56 28.28 8.35 -5.43
C LEU A 56 27.75 8.42 -6.88
N ARG A 57 27.84 9.58 -7.56
CA ARG A 57 27.25 9.81 -8.89
C ARG A 57 27.69 8.81 -9.97
N HIS A 58 28.92 8.31 -9.90
CA HIS A 58 29.49 7.45 -10.93
C HIS A 58 29.55 5.97 -10.52
N LYS A 59 29.07 5.62 -9.32
CA LYS A 59 29.22 4.28 -8.76
C LYS A 59 27.87 3.55 -8.77
N LEU A 60 27.77 2.54 -9.64
CA LEU A 60 26.58 1.68 -9.72
C LEU A 60 26.30 0.89 -8.43
N ARG A 61 27.29 0.75 -7.53
CA ARG A 61 27.16 -0.06 -6.31
C ARG A 61 27.86 0.58 -5.12
N THR A 62 27.10 0.83 -4.06
CA THR A 62 27.56 1.50 -2.85
C THR A 62 27.04 0.78 -1.61
N LEU A 63 27.91 0.49 -0.64
CA LEU A 63 27.51 0.05 0.69
C LEU A 63 27.70 1.22 1.65
N VAL A 64 26.65 1.55 2.40
CA VAL A 64 26.58 2.69 3.31
C VAL A 64 26.25 2.19 4.71
N PHE A 65 27.08 2.54 5.69
CA PHE A 65 26.74 2.33 7.09
C PHE A 65 25.93 3.51 7.62
N ILE A 66 24.76 3.21 8.22
CA ILE A 66 23.87 4.18 8.87
C ILE A 66 23.83 3.92 10.37
N GLU A 67 23.85 4.97 11.18
CA GLU A 67 23.80 4.83 12.65
C GLU A 67 22.38 5.06 13.19
N ASN A 68 21.53 5.79 12.46
CA ASN A 68 20.17 6.12 12.88
C ASN A 68 19.25 6.48 11.68
N ASP A 69 17.97 6.66 11.95
CA ASP A 69 16.94 7.01 10.95
C ASP A 69 17.14 8.39 10.30
N SER A 70 17.74 9.34 11.03
CA SER A 70 18.03 10.68 10.50
C SER A 70 19.08 10.62 9.40
N ASP A 71 20.09 9.78 9.57
CA ASP A 71 21.15 9.53 8.58
C ASP A 71 20.56 8.96 7.29
N ARG A 72 19.67 7.96 7.44
CA ARG A 72 18.95 7.34 6.33
C ARG A 72 18.13 8.36 5.56
N GLN A 73 17.32 9.15 6.26
CA GLN A 73 16.47 10.15 5.62
C GLN A 73 17.30 11.22 4.91
N THR A 74 18.38 11.69 5.55
CA THR A 74 19.31 12.65 4.94
C THR A 74 19.93 12.09 3.65
N LEU A 75 20.37 10.83 3.64
CA LEU A 75 20.89 10.18 2.44
C LEU A 75 19.83 10.14 1.32
N LEU A 76 18.60 9.72 1.64
CA LEU A 76 17.51 9.64 0.68
C LEU A 76 17.17 10.99 0.07
N ASP A 77 17.04 12.04 0.88
CA ASP A 77 16.72 13.38 0.39
C ASP A 77 17.82 13.93 -0.50
N ASN A 78 19.08 13.64 -0.17
CA ASN A 78 20.18 14.01 -1.04
C ASN A 78 20.20 13.24 -2.37
N LEU A 79 19.96 11.92 -2.36
CA LEU A 79 19.84 11.14 -3.59
C LEU A 79 18.69 11.67 -4.45
N ARG A 80 17.53 11.97 -3.86
CA ARG A 80 16.38 12.56 -4.57
C ARG A 80 16.73 13.92 -5.18
N ASN A 81 17.42 14.78 -4.43
CA ASN A 81 17.86 16.08 -4.92
C ASN A 81 18.80 16.00 -6.13
N GLN A 82 19.56 14.91 -6.30
CA GLN A 82 20.39 14.72 -7.51
C GLN A 82 19.56 14.60 -8.79
N TYR A 83 18.35 14.07 -8.70
CA TYR A 83 17.47 13.81 -9.83
C TYR A 83 16.33 14.81 -9.95
N LYS A 84 16.32 15.88 -9.13
CA LYS A 84 15.21 16.84 -9.07
C LYS A 84 14.89 17.52 -10.40
N SER A 85 15.86 17.66 -11.30
CA SER A 85 15.67 18.23 -12.63
C SER A 85 15.08 17.28 -13.67
N GLN A 86 14.92 15.98 -13.35
CA GLN A 86 14.57 14.96 -14.34
C GLN A 86 13.07 14.63 -14.41
N ASN A 87 12.21 15.31 -13.65
CA ASN A 87 10.75 15.11 -13.63
C ASN A 87 10.33 13.63 -13.65
N GLN A 88 11.03 12.78 -12.88
CA GLN A 88 10.75 11.35 -12.74
C GLN A 88 11.25 10.87 -11.37
N LYS A 89 10.56 9.92 -10.73
CA LYS A 89 11.08 9.23 -9.53
C LYS A 89 12.24 8.33 -9.90
N ASN A 90 13.46 8.71 -9.56
CA ASN A 90 14.66 7.92 -9.88
C ASN A 90 15.32 7.31 -8.65
N VAL A 91 14.71 7.45 -7.46
CA VAL A 91 15.20 6.87 -6.22
C VAL A 91 14.08 6.07 -5.58
N PHE A 92 14.33 4.79 -5.32
CA PHE A 92 13.37 3.84 -4.76
C PHE A 92 13.95 3.28 -3.46
N TYR A 93 13.23 3.49 -2.36
CA TYR A 93 13.62 2.98 -1.04
C TYR A 93 12.91 1.65 -0.78
N ILE A 94 13.67 0.60 -0.50
CA ILE A 94 13.22 -0.78 -0.37
C ILE A 94 13.64 -1.30 1.01
N SER A 95 12.70 -1.33 1.95
CA SER A 95 12.80 -1.95 3.28
C SER A 95 12.29 -3.39 3.30
N SER A 96 11.59 -3.85 2.26
CA SER A 96 11.22 -5.27 2.11
C SER A 96 11.26 -5.73 0.65
N PRO A 97 11.49 -7.03 0.36
CA PRO A 97 11.47 -7.53 -1.02
C PRO A 97 10.14 -7.31 -1.76
N ALA A 98 9.01 -7.26 -1.05
CA ALA A 98 7.69 -7.04 -1.64
C ALA A 98 7.59 -5.67 -2.34
N GLN A 99 8.27 -4.65 -1.79
CA GLN A 99 8.25 -3.31 -2.34
C GLN A 99 8.89 -3.18 -3.74
N LEU A 100 9.67 -4.18 -4.19
CA LEU A 100 10.13 -4.23 -5.59
C LEU A 100 8.95 -4.42 -6.56
N GLU A 101 7.90 -5.13 -6.13
CA GLU A 101 6.66 -5.28 -6.88
C GLU A 101 5.75 -4.07 -6.68
N ASP A 102 5.54 -3.65 -5.42
CA ASP A 102 4.62 -2.56 -5.08
C ASP A 102 5.03 -1.23 -5.73
N GLN A 103 6.34 -0.99 -5.83
CA GLN A 103 6.90 0.20 -6.49
C GLN A 103 7.18 -0.01 -7.98
N ARG A 104 6.61 -1.07 -8.59
CA ARG A 104 6.63 -1.35 -10.03
C ARG A 104 8.04 -1.49 -10.64
N LEU A 105 9.02 -1.86 -9.82
CA LEU A 105 10.39 -2.07 -10.29
C LEU A 105 10.49 -3.36 -11.11
N VAL A 106 9.74 -4.40 -10.78
CA VAL A 106 9.81 -5.70 -11.46
C VAL A 106 8.83 -5.78 -12.63
N HIS A 107 7.58 -5.37 -12.42
CA HIS A 107 6.57 -5.26 -13.47
C HIS A 107 5.67 -4.05 -13.25
N THR A 108 5.02 -3.59 -14.31
CA THR A 108 3.99 -2.55 -14.24
C THR A 108 2.75 -3.02 -14.99
N LEU A 109 1.59 -2.52 -14.58
CA LEU A 109 0.33 -2.73 -15.28
C LEU A 109 -0.03 -1.42 -15.98
N ILE A 110 -0.37 -1.50 -17.26
CA ILE A 110 -0.79 -0.37 -18.07
C ILE A 110 -2.13 -0.71 -18.70
N SER A 111 -3.09 0.21 -18.58
CA SER A 111 -4.35 0.15 -19.32
C SER A 111 -4.21 0.98 -20.60
N GLU A 112 -4.37 0.33 -21.75
CA GLU A 112 -4.40 0.97 -23.06
C GLU A 112 -5.57 0.39 -23.88
N ASN A 113 -6.44 1.27 -24.41
CA ASN A 113 -7.60 0.90 -25.23
C ASN A 113 -8.53 -0.15 -24.59
N GLY A 114 -8.81 -0.03 -23.28
CA GLY A 114 -9.68 -0.97 -22.56
C GLY A 114 -9.03 -2.31 -22.21
N SER A 115 -7.73 -2.50 -22.54
CA SER A 115 -6.98 -3.71 -22.21
C SER A 115 -5.91 -3.44 -21.16
N ILE A 116 -5.81 -4.31 -20.15
CA ILE A 116 -4.71 -4.29 -19.18
C ILE A 116 -3.58 -5.16 -19.70
N ARG A 117 -2.38 -4.57 -19.79
CA ARG A 117 -1.16 -5.28 -20.18
C ARG A 117 -0.15 -5.24 -19.06
N LYS A 118 0.53 -6.36 -18.88
CA LYS A 118 1.68 -6.47 -17.96
C LYS A 118 2.95 -6.14 -18.72
N GLU A 119 3.60 -5.06 -18.33
CA GLU A 119 4.88 -4.64 -18.87
C GLU A 119 6.05 -4.93 -17.92
N THR A 120 7.24 -4.89 -18.50
CA THR A 120 8.49 -5.02 -17.75
C THR A 120 8.72 -3.78 -16.89
N GLY A 121 9.03 -3.97 -15.61
CA GLY A 121 9.27 -2.88 -14.67
C GLY A 121 10.63 -2.22 -14.85
N ARG A 122 10.82 -1.10 -14.14
CA ARG A 122 11.97 -0.21 -14.34
C ARG A 122 13.33 -0.82 -13.98
N LEU A 123 13.36 -1.87 -13.16
CA LEU A 123 14.58 -2.60 -12.80
C LEU A 123 15.28 -3.22 -14.02
N TYR A 124 14.54 -3.53 -15.08
CA TYR A 124 15.08 -4.17 -16.28
C TYR A 124 15.22 -3.19 -17.45
N LYS A 125 14.76 -1.94 -17.31
CA LYS A 125 14.87 -0.89 -18.32
C LYS A 125 16.26 -0.24 -18.28
N GLN A 126 16.63 0.51 -19.32
CA GLN A 126 17.91 1.25 -19.38
C GLN A 126 17.84 2.63 -18.72
N GLU A 127 16.71 2.99 -18.10
CA GLU A 127 16.56 4.26 -17.40
C GLU A 127 17.46 4.33 -16.16
N PRO A 128 17.98 5.51 -15.80
CA PRO A 128 18.75 5.69 -14.58
C PRO A 128 17.83 5.56 -13.36
N VAL A 129 18.02 4.50 -12.57
CA VAL A 129 17.27 4.25 -11.34
C VAL A 129 18.24 3.94 -10.21
N THR A 130 18.02 4.52 -9.05
CA THR A 130 18.73 4.22 -7.81
C THR A 130 17.82 3.42 -6.88
N VAL A 131 18.14 2.15 -6.66
CA VAL A 131 17.48 1.27 -5.70
C VAL A 131 18.28 1.29 -4.40
N VAL A 132 17.65 1.81 -3.34
CA VAL A 132 18.20 1.85 -1.99
C VAL A 132 17.62 0.67 -1.21
N LEU A 133 18.44 -0.33 -0.92
CA LEU A 133 18.08 -1.51 -0.15
C LEU A 133 18.41 -1.25 1.32
N ASP A 134 17.40 -1.10 2.17
CA ASP A 134 17.60 -0.96 3.61
C ASP A 134 17.65 -2.32 4.29
N LEU A 135 18.86 -2.87 4.41
CA LEU A 135 19.07 -4.18 5.02
C LEU A 135 18.80 -4.16 6.54
N THR A 136 18.78 -2.98 7.17
CA THR A 136 18.56 -2.85 8.63
C THR A 136 17.14 -3.18 9.06
N THR A 137 16.21 -3.11 8.11
CA THR A 137 14.78 -3.39 8.33
C THR A 137 14.37 -4.79 7.90
N MET A 138 15.30 -5.54 7.28
CA MET A 138 15.02 -6.85 6.69
C MET A 138 15.51 -7.98 7.59
N THR A 139 14.78 -9.09 7.57
CA THR A 139 15.23 -10.37 8.14
C THR A 139 16.34 -10.99 7.28
N ALA A 140 17.15 -11.88 7.87
CA ALA A 140 18.19 -12.62 7.13
C ALA A 140 17.66 -13.36 5.89
N GLY A 141 16.46 -13.95 5.98
CA GLY A 141 15.80 -14.63 4.87
C GLY A 141 15.38 -13.67 3.74
N GLN A 142 14.87 -12.48 4.08
CA GLN A 142 14.55 -11.44 3.11
C GLN A 142 15.81 -10.93 2.40
N ILE A 143 16.90 -10.70 3.14
CA ILE A 143 18.19 -10.29 2.58
C ILE A 143 18.72 -11.37 1.62
N ALA A 144 18.63 -12.65 2.00
CA ALA A 144 19.05 -13.75 1.16
C ALA A 144 18.28 -13.80 -0.18
N GLY A 145 16.97 -13.49 -0.15
CA GLY A 145 16.14 -13.35 -1.36
C GLY A 145 16.58 -12.23 -2.31
N LEU A 146 17.38 -11.27 -1.85
CA LEU A 146 17.92 -10.16 -2.65
C LEU A 146 19.37 -10.38 -3.11
N ASN A 147 19.97 -11.55 -2.83
CA ASN A 147 21.37 -11.84 -3.19
C ASN A 147 21.66 -11.71 -4.69
N GLU A 148 20.67 -11.94 -5.56
CA GLU A 148 20.83 -11.74 -7.00
C GLU A 148 21.07 -10.25 -7.35
N LEU A 149 20.39 -9.32 -6.66
CA LEU A 149 20.60 -7.89 -6.86
C LEU A 149 22.01 -7.49 -6.45
N LEU A 150 22.53 -8.11 -5.39
CA LEU A 150 23.89 -7.88 -4.89
C LEU A 150 24.97 -8.59 -5.76
N ALA A 151 24.59 -9.54 -6.61
CA ALA A 151 25.50 -10.31 -7.47
C ALA A 151 26.22 -9.44 -8.53
N VAL A 152 27.39 -9.86 -9.01
CA VAL A 152 28.06 -9.26 -10.18
C VAL A 152 28.12 -10.32 -11.28
N PRO A 153 27.46 -10.13 -12.44
CA PRO A 153 26.50 -9.06 -12.77
C PRO A 153 25.20 -9.17 -11.95
N SER A 154 24.52 -8.04 -11.73
CA SER A 154 23.27 -8.02 -10.95
C SER A 154 22.12 -8.62 -11.74
N LYS A 155 21.30 -9.40 -11.06
CA LYS A 155 20.11 -10.04 -11.61
C LYS A 155 18.95 -9.91 -10.63
N PHE A 156 17.75 -10.17 -11.09
CA PHE A 156 16.62 -10.44 -10.22
C PHE A 156 15.67 -11.43 -10.90
N ARG A 157 15.38 -12.53 -10.20
CA ARG A 157 14.64 -13.68 -10.71
C ARG A 157 15.27 -14.24 -11.99
N GLY A 158 16.59 -14.41 -11.97
CA GLY A 158 17.38 -14.95 -13.09
C GLY A 158 17.60 -14.00 -14.27
N LYS A 159 16.89 -12.86 -14.34
CA LYS A 159 17.01 -11.87 -15.42
C LYS A 159 18.03 -10.78 -15.08
N PRO A 160 18.88 -10.35 -16.02
CA PRO A 160 19.81 -9.24 -15.78
C PRO A 160 19.05 -7.92 -15.58
N ILE A 161 19.45 -7.14 -14.58
CA ILE A 161 18.91 -5.78 -14.38
C ILE A 161 19.53 -4.80 -15.37
N GLY A 162 18.90 -3.63 -15.55
CA GLY A 162 19.37 -2.57 -16.44
C GLY A 162 20.78 -2.08 -16.11
N LYS A 163 21.53 -1.63 -17.13
CA LYS A 163 22.94 -1.19 -16.95
C LYS A 163 23.07 0.11 -16.16
N ASN A 164 22.02 0.92 -16.17
CA ASN A 164 21.95 2.21 -15.47
C ASN A 164 21.27 2.10 -14.10
N ILE A 165 21.00 0.88 -13.62
CA ILE A 165 20.49 0.66 -12.27
C ILE A 165 21.63 0.74 -11.28
N ARG A 166 21.49 1.65 -10.33
CA ARG A 166 22.38 1.86 -9.21
C ARG A 166 21.80 1.23 -7.95
N ILE A 167 22.61 0.46 -7.23
CA ILE A 167 22.24 -0.19 -5.97
C ILE A 167 23.00 0.45 -4.82
N VAL A 168 22.27 0.95 -3.83
CA VAL A 168 22.80 1.45 -2.56
C VAL A 168 22.29 0.53 -1.46
N ALA A 169 23.17 -0.21 -0.81
CA ALA A 169 22.82 -1.03 0.34
C ALA A 169 23.06 -0.22 1.63
N LEU A 170 22.07 -0.14 2.50
CA LEU A 170 22.19 0.43 3.84
C LEU A 170 22.37 -0.69 4.86
N MET A 171 23.23 -0.46 5.85
CA MET A 171 23.53 -1.44 6.89
C MET A 171 23.91 -0.73 8.19
N ASP A 172 23.71 -1.37 9.32
CA ASP A 172 24.24 -0.98 10.62
C ASP A 172 25.12 -2.12 11.20
N ASP A 173 25.68 -1.91 12.39
CA ASP A 173 26.54 -2.91 13.02
C ASP A 173 25.77 -4.21 13.37
N SER A 174 24.47 -4.11 13.65
CA SER A 174 23.64 -5.28 13.97
C SER A 174 23.41 -6.16 12.73
N THR A 175 23.05 -5.54 11.61
CA THR A 175 22.83 -6.21 10.33
C THR A 175 24.12 -6.83 9.81
N GLY A 176 25.27 -6.17 9.99
CA GLY A 176 26.58 -6.71 9.62
C GLY A 176 26.90 -8.05 10.27
N ARG A 177 26.35 -8.32 11.47
CA ARG A 177 26.49 -9.61 12.17
C ARG A 177 25.44 -10.64 11.76
N MET A 178 24.28 -10.18 11.28
CA MET A 178 23.17 -11.05 10.87
C MET A 178 23.32 -11.59 9.45
N VAL A 179 23.93 -10.82 8.55
CA VAL A 179 24.03 -11.23 7.13
C VAL A 179 24.87 -12.49 6.95
N GLY A 180 24.33 -13.45 6.20
CA GLY A 180 25.03 -14.69 5.91
C GLY A 180 26.31 -14.48 5.07
N PRO A 181 27.23 -15.45 5.07
CA PRO A 181 28.53 -15.34 4.39
C PRO A 181 28.43 -15.00 2.90
N ASP A 182 27.42 -15.53 2.20
CA ASP A 182 27.23 -15.24 0.77
C ASP A 182 26.83 -13.79 0.51
N CYS A 183 25.93 -13.23 1.33
CA CYS A 183 25.54 -11.82 1.24
C CYS A 183 26.77 -10.93 1.51
N TRP A 184 27.49 -11.21 2.60
CA TRP A 184 28.70 -10.45 2.95
C TRP A 184 29.76 -10.48 1.83
N ARG A 185 30.00 -11.66 1.24
CA ARG A 185 30.91 -11.83 0.10
C ARG A 185 30.52 -10.95 -1.10
N ARG A 186 29.22 -10.77 -1.36
CA ARG A 186 28.72 -9.89 -2.43
C ARG A 186 28.88 -8.43 -2.07
N LEU A 187 28.54 -8.05 -0.84
CA LEU A 187 28.66 -6.69 -0.34
C LEU A 187 30.10 -6.20 -0.23
N LYS A 188 31.08 -7.07 0.01
CA LYS A 188 32.51 -6.74 -0.08
C LYS A 188 32.95 -6.20 -1.45
N ARG A 189 32.19 -6.48 -2.52
CA ARG A 189 32.46 -5.96 -3.87
C ARG A 189 31.86 -4.56 -4.09
N PHE A 190 31.10 -4.04 -3.13
CA PHE A 190 30.53 -2.71 -3.19
C PHE A 190 31.58 -1.68 -2.76
N ASN A 191 31.41 -0.45 -3.24
CA ASN A 191 32.22 0.64 -2.75
C ASN A 191 31.79 0.99 -1.32
N LEU A 192 32.64 0.63 -0.35
CA LEU A 192 32.40 0.90 1.06
C LEU A 192 32.50 2.39 1.35
N LYS A 193 31.50 2.92 2.06
CA LYS A 193 31.47 4.29 2.55
C LYS A 193 30.84 4.32 3.94
N SER A 194 31.55 4.86 4.92
CA SER A 194 30.91 5.32 6.16
C SER A 194 30.39 6.73 5.98
N VAL A 195 29.28 7.04 6.64
CA VAL A 195 28.74 8.38 6.67
C VAL A 195 28.68 8.83 8.12
N PRO A 196 29.56 9.74 8.56
CA PRO A 196 29.22 10.62 9.65
C PRO A 196 28.26 11.67 9.08
N VAL A 197 26.97 11.51 9.32
CA VAL A 197 25.98 12.49 8.88
C VAL A 197 25.99 13.64 9.87
N THR A 198 26.27 14.85 9.36
CA THR A 198 25.92 16.06 10.09
C THR A 198 24.38 16.12 10.10
N PRO A 199 23.72 16.22 11.26
CA PRO A 199 22.26 16.18 11.32
C PRO A 199 21.68 17.35 10.51
N SER A 200 21.25 17.05 9.29
CA SER A 200 20.14 17.80 8.71
C SER A 200 18.91 17.34 9.49
N PRO A 201 17.98 18.22 9.87
CA PRO A 201 16.73 17.77 10.46
C PRO A 201 16.03 16.88 9.42
N ALA A 202 16.14 15.58 9.60
CA ALA A 202 15.37 14.61 8.84
C ALA A 202 13.90 14.98 9.02
N THR A 203 13.23 15.33 7.94
CA THR A 203 11.81 15.62 8.01
C THR A 203 11.09 14.27 8.01
N ASP A 204 10.78 13.80 9.21
CA ASP A 204 9.84 12.69 9.45
C ASP A 204 8.62 12.84 8.54
N ASN A 205 8.06 11.72 8.06
CA ASN A 205 6.84 11.73 7.25
C ASN A 205 5.73 12.53 7.94
N ASN A 206 5.55 12.35 9.26
CA ASN A 206 4.53 13.10 10.00
C ASN A 206 4.84 14.59 10.04
N ALA A 207 6.09 14.97 10.32
CA ALA A 207 6.50 16.37 10.31
C ALA A 207 6.33 17.02 8.92
N LEU A 208 6.64 16.29 7.85
CA LEU A 208 6.47 16.75 6.47
C LEU A 208 4.99 16.97 6.17
N LEU A 209 4.15 15.98 6.48
CA LEU A 209 2.71 16.05 6.23
C LEU A 209 2.06 17.16 7.06
N GLN A 210 2.45 17.33 8.33
CA GLN A 210 1.97 18.45 9.16
C GLN A 210 2.35 19.82 8.57
N SER A 211 3.56 19.95 8.03
CA SER A 211 4.04 21.18 7.39
C SER A 211 3.39 21.46 6.03
N LYS A 212 3.20 20.43 5.21
CA LYS A 212 2.73 20.55 3.81
C LYS A 212 1.22 20.39 3.66
N ILE A 213 0.55 19.80 4.63
CA ILE A 213 -0.88 19.51 4.66
C ILE A 213 -1.44 19.92 6.04
N PRO A 214 -1.51 21.24 6.33
CA PRO A 214 -2.05 21.71 7.59
C PRO A 214 -3.53 21.35 7.77
N VAL A 215 -3.94 21.23 9.04
CA VAL A 215 -5.35 21.01 9.40
C VAL A 215 -6.11 22.32 9.15
N LEU A 216 -7.19 22.24 8.37
CA LEU A 216 -8.16 23.33 8.28
C LEU A 216 -9.22 23.14 9.37
N SER A 217 -9.46 24.19 10.14
CA SER A 217 -10.59 24.23 11.08
C SER A 217 -11.93 24.25 10.33
N GLU A 218 -12.93 23.58 10.91
CA GLU A 218 -14.33 23.65 10.46
C GLU A 218 -14.77 25.13 10.49
N GLY A 219 -15.19 25.68 9.33
CA GLY A 219 -15.63 27.08 9.18
C GLY A 219 -14.82 27.94 8.21
N ASN A 220 -13.66 27.48 7.72
CA ASN A 220 -12.97 28.15 6.61
C ASN A 220 -13.74 27.93 5.30
N SER A 221 -13.98 29.00 4.53
CA SER A 221 -14.60 28.86 3.21
C SER A 221 -13.58 28.27 2.23
N TYR A 222 -13.89 27.08 1.73
CA TYR A 222 -13.21 26.46 0.59
C TYR A 222 -14.24 26.20 -0.49
N HIS A 223 -13.80 26.26 -1.75
CA HIS A 223 -14.65 25.86 -2.86
C HIS A 223 -14.92 24.35 -2.77
N GLU A 224 -16.18 23.92 -2.82
CA GLU A 224 -16.55 22.49 -2.75
C GLU A 224 -15.85 21.67 -3.85
N GLU A 225 -15.63 22.26 -5.03
CA GLU A 225 -14.88 21.65 -6.14
C GLU A 225 -13.42 21.29 -5.80
N SER A 226 -12.90 21.78 -4.67
CA SER A 226 -11.55 21.52 -4.17
C SER A 226 -11.52 20.43 -3.09
N VAL A 227 -12.64 19.81 -2.74
CA VAL A 227 -12.72 18.82 -1.65
C VAL A 227 -12.75 17.40 -2.21
N ILE A 228 -11.90 16.53 -1.66
CA ILE A 228 -11.99 15.09 -1.90
C ILE A 228 -12.23 14.40 -0.58
N GLU A 229 -13.26 13.57 -0.57
CA GLU A 229 -13.58 12.80 0.61
C GLU A 229 -12.99 11.38 0.52
N CYS A 230 -12.08 11.06 1.44
CA CYS A 230 -11.25 9.85 1.44
C CYS A 230 -11.61 8.93 2.62
N PHE A 231 -12.89 8.61 2.80
CA PHE A 231 -13.40 7.94 4.01
C PHE A 231 -12.96 6.48 4.25
N ASP A 232 -12.39 5.80 3.26
CA ASP A 232 -12.13 4.36 3.33
C ASP A 232 -10.64 4.06 3.17
N ASN A 233 -10.19 3.01 3.85
CA ASN A 233 -8.78 2.58 3.88
C ASN A 233 -8.24 2.22 2.49
N ASP A 234 -9.11 1.79 1.57
CA ASP A 234 -8.71 1.39 0.22
C ASP A 234 -9.06 2.45 -0.86
N ASP A 235 -9.99 3.39 -0.58
CA ASP A 235 -10.44 4.41 -1.56
C ASP A 235 -9.39 5.50 -1.82
N PHE A 236 -8.54 5.80 -0.85
CA PHE A 236 -7.65 6.95 -0.95
C PHE A 236 -6.69 6.80 -2.14
N GLN A 237 -6.26 5.57 -2.41
CA GLN A 237 -5.30 5.29 -3.47
C GLN A 237 -5.89 5.64 -4.83
N GLU A 238 -7.09 5.16 -5.11
CA GLU A 238 -7.78 5.39 -6.38
C GLU A 238 -8.20 6.85 -6.52
N LYS A 239 -8.77 7.45 -5.46
CA LYS A 239 -9.23 8.84 -5.51
C LYS A 239 -8.11 9.85 -5.65
N LEU A 240 -7.01 9.68 -4.90
CA LEU A 240 -5.89 10.62 -4.92
C LEU A 240 -4.97 10.38 -6.11
N PHE A 241 -4.59 9.12 -6.33
CA PHE A 241 -3.51 8.74 -7.26
C PHE A 241 -3.99 7.95 -8.48
N GLY A 242 -5.28 7.67 -8.59
CA GLY A 242 -5.86 6.88 -9.68
C GLY A 242 -5.72 5.37 -9.48
N GLY A 243 -6.56 4.62 -10.16
CA GLY A 243 -6.71 3.18 -9.99
C GLY A 243 -7.30 2.49 -11.21
N PHE A 244 -7.28 1.17 -11.21
CA PHE A 244 -7.96 0.38 -12.24
C PHE A 244 -9.38 0.10 -11.78
N ALA A 245 -10.37 0.55 -12.54
CA ALA A 245 -11.78 0.34 -12.23
C ALA A 245 -12.55 -0.01 -13.52
N PRO A 246 -13.65 -0.80 -13.42
CA PRO A 246 -14.51 -1.08 -14.55
C PRO A 246 -15.21 0.22 -15.00
N ASP A 247 -15.31 0.42 -16.32
CA ASP A 247 -16.14 1.46 -16.90
C ASP A 247 -17.62 1.04 -16.98
N GLU A 248 -18.48 1.92 -17.52
CA GLU A 248 -19.92 1.65 -17.69
C GLU A 248 -20.22 0.40 -18.55
N LYS A 249 -19.25 -0.09 -19.31
CA LYS A 249 -19.35 -1.27 -20.17
C LYS A 249 -18.74 -2.52 -19.50
N GLY A 250 -18.21 -2.39 -18.28
CA GLY A 250 -17.52 -3.46 -17.55
C GLY A 250 -16.07 -3.68 -18.00
N GLU A 251 -15.52 -2.80 -18.85
CA GLU A 251 -14.11 -2.89 -19.25
C GLU A 251 -13.23 -2.24 -18.18
N VAL A 252 -12.22 -2.96 -17.69
CA VAL A 252 -11.32 -2.40 -16.66
C VAL A 252 -10.37 -1.39 -17.31
N ARG A 253 -10.45 -0.13 -16.86
CA ARG A 253 -9.64 0.99 -17.34
C ARG A 253 -8.94 1.67 -16.19
N TYR A 254 -7.84 2.34 -16.49
CA TYR A 254 -7.22 3.24 -15.52
C TYR A 254 -8.02 4.55 -15.45
N ILE A 255 -8.42 4.93 -14.24
CA ILE A 255 -9.08 6.20 -13.94
C ILE A 255 -8.08 7.09 -13.21
N ASP A 256 -7.87 8.30 -13.72
CA ASP A 256 -6.98 9.28 -13.12
C ASP A 256 -7.47 9.70 -11.74
N GLY A 257 -6.54 9.77 -10.80
CA GLY A 257 -6.79 10.36 -9.50
C GLY A 257 -6.87 11.87 -9.59
N ILE A 258 -7.55 12.49 -8.65
CA ILE A 258 -7.72 13.94 -8.59
C ILE A 258 -6.38 14.69 -8.62
N MET A 259 -5.31 14.15 -8.01
CA MET A 259 -3.98 14.78 -8.00
C MET A 259 -3.36 14.89 -9.40
N ALA A 260 -3.78 14.07 -10.37
CA ALA A 260 -3.35 14.19 -11.76
C ALA A 260 -4.07 15.35 -12.49
N THR A 261 -5.26 15.70 -12.05
CA THR A 261 -6.10 16.73 -12.70
C THR A 261 -5.96 18.12 -12.07
N VAL A 262 -5.33 18.24 -10.88
CA VAL A 262 -5.22 19.53 -10.19
C VAL A 262 -4.31 20.47 -10.97
N LYS A 263 -4.83 21.66 -11.27
CA LYS A 263 -4.09 22.75 -11.94
C LYS A 263 -3.27 23.58 -10.95
N GLU A 264 -2.32 24.35 -11.47
CA GLU A 264 -1.57 25.33 -10.68
C GLU A 264 -2.49 26.28 -9.89
N ASN A 265 -2.04 26.70 -8.70
CA ASN A 265 -2.71 27.63 -7.79
C ASN A 265 -4.07 27.16 -7.24
N ARG A 266 -4.44 25.89 -7.46
CA ARG A 266 -5.62 25.30 -6.82
C ARG A 266 -5.29 24.83 -5.40
N GLN A 267 -6.31 24.89 -4.55
CA GLN A 267 -6.31 24.27 -3.25
C GLN A 267 -6.97 22.89 -3.36
N LEU A 268 -6.51 21.94 -2.56
CA LEU A 268 -7.09 20.61 -2.44
C LEU A 268 -7.27 20.26 -0.97
N VAL A 269 -8.50 20.00 -0.57
CA VAL A 269 -8.87 19.63 0.79
C VAL A 269 -9.12 18.13 0.82
N ILE A 270 -8.26 17.40 1.52
CA ILE A 270 -8.40 15.96 1.74
C ILE A 270 -9.20 15.78 3.02
N LYS A 271 -10.49 15.47 2.85
CA LYS A 271 -11.45 15.31 3.94
C LYS A 271 -11.55 13.85 4.37
N ASP A 272 -11.50 13.61 5.67
CA ASP A 272 -11.73 12.32 6.34
C ASP A 272 -10.84 11.17 5.87
N ALA A 273 -9.62 11.48 5.40
CA ALA A 273 -8.65 10.46 5.03
C ALA A 273 -8.18 9.63 6.24
N PRO A 274 -7.80 8.35 6.03
CA PRO A 274 -7.25 7.49 7.08
C PRO A 274 -5.79 7.90 7.36
N TRP A 275 -5.59 9.03 8.04
CA TRP A 275 -4.27 9.60 8.32
C TRP A 275 -3.37 8.72 9.20
N ASP A 276 -3.95 7.74 9.88
CA ASP A 276 -3.27 6.68 10.63
C ASP A 276 -2.78 5.52 9.75
N ASN A 277 -3.24 5.44 8.49
CA ASN A 277 -2.81 4.42 7.54
C ASN A 277 -1.37 4.71 7.05
N PRO A 278 -0.39 3.81 7.32
CA PRO A 278 0.98 3.97 6.87
C PRO A 278 1.11 4.09 5.34
N ALA A 279 0.30 3.35 4.57
CA ALA A 279 0.36 3.37 3.12
C ALA A 279 -0.01 4.74 2.54
N LEU A 280 -1.02 5.41 3.11
CA LEU A 280 -1.40 6.76 2.72
C LEU A 280 -0.26 7.74 3.05
N THR A 281 0.19 7.73 4.30
CA THR A 281 1.19 8.70 4.77
C THR A 281 2.51 8.56 4.04
N GLU A 282 2.97 7.34 3.78
CA GLU A 282 4.18 7.06 3.00
C GLU A 282 4.06 7.55 1.56
N LYS A 283 2.99 7.13 0.85
CA LYS A 283 2.80 7.44 -0.56
C LYS A 283 2.65 8.94 -0.80
N LEU A 284 1.88 9.63 0.04
CA LEU A 284 1.68 11.07 -0.06
C LEU A 284 2.94 11.86 0.29
N SER A 285 3.65 11.44 1.34
CA SER A 285 4.95 12.04 1.70
C SER A 285 5.98 11.87 0.58
N GLU A 286 6.01 10.69 -0.05
CA GLU A 286 6.90 10.42 -1.17
C GLU A 286 6.54 11.28 -2.38
N ALA A 287 5.26 11.37 -2.73
CA ALA A 287 4.80 12.20 -3.84
C ALA A 287 5.19 13.68 -3.65
N LEU A 288 5.02 14.20 -2.43
CA LEU A 288 5.42 15.56 -2.08
C LEU A 288 6.93 15.78 -2.13
N ARG A 289 7.74 14.82 -1.67
CA ARG A 289 9.21 14.92 -1.76
C ARG A 289 9.72 14.87 -3.20
N CYS A 290 9.10 14.05 -4.03
CA CYS A 290 9.50 13.89 -5.43
C CYS A 290 8.88 14.93 -6.36
N GLY A 291 7.89 15.69 -5.90
CA GLY A 291 7.14 16.65 -6.72
C GLY A 291 6.23 15.98 -7.74
N GLY A 292 5.82 14.74 -7.50
CA GLY A 292 5.10 13.90 -8.46
C GLY A 292 5.02 12.44 -8.01
N TYR A 293 4.26 11.64 -8.76
CA TYR A 293 4.10 10.20 -8.50
C TYR A 293 3.94 9.44 -9.82
N GLU A 294 4.09 8.11 -9.77
CA GLU A 294 3.92 7.24 -10.95
C GLU A 294 2.54 6.60 -10.96
N ALA A 295 1.82 6.73 -12.08
CA ALA A 295 0.44 6.32 -12.26
C ALA A 295 0.25 5.81 -13.70
N ASN A 296 -0.39 4.65 -13.89
CA ASN A 296 -0.55 3.99 -15.20
C ASN A 296 0.74 3.93 -16.06
N GLY A 297 1.90 3.69 -15.44
CA GLY A 297 3.20 3.67 -16.12
C GLY A 297 3.76 5.04 -16.54
N GLN A 298 3.12 6.13 -16.15
CA GLN A 298 3.52 7.51 -16.46
C GLN A 298 3.84 8.31 -15.21
N TRP A 299 4.71 9.31 -15.34
CA TRP A 299 4.99 10.27 -14.29
C TRP A 299 3.97 11.39 -14.28
N ILE A 300 3.30 11.57 -13.15
CA ILE A 300 2.36 12.65 -12.89
C ILE A 300 3.06 13.67 -11.99
N SER A 301 3.39 14.84 -12.55
CA SER A 301 4.00 15.93 -11.80
C SER A 301 2.95 16.67 -10.97
N LEU A 302 3.27 16.93 -9.69
CA LEU A 302 2.44 17.79 -8.85
C LEU A 302 2.76 19.26 -9.15
N PRO A 303 1.74 20.13 -9.31
CA PRO A 303 1.95 21.55 -9.48
C PRO A 303 2.75 22.14 -8.31
N PRO A 304 3.83 22.91 -8.55
CA PRO A 304 4.64 23.49 -7.45
C PRO A 304 3.85 24.42 -6.52
N SER A 305 2.77 25.01 -7.02
CA SER A 305 1.87 25.91 -6.30
C SER A 305 0.65 25.21 -5.69
N LEU A 306 0.56 23.88 -5.76
CA LEU A 306 -0.51 23.10 -5.15
C LEU A 306 -0.50 23.29 -3.62
N LYS A 307 -1.65 23.68 -3.07
CA LYS A 307 -1.87 23.76 -1.62
C LYS A 307 -2.76 22.61 -1.19
N LEU A 308 -2.23 21.73 -0.34
CA LEU A 308 -2.97 20.64 0.25
C LEU A 308 -3.41 21.01 1.66
N PHE A 309 -4.59 20.57 2.05
CA PHE A 309 -5.12 20.71 3.40
C PHE A 309 -5.79 19.43 3.85
N ARG A 310 -5.90 19.23 5.15
CA ARG A 310 -6.66 18.11 5.73
C ARG A 310 -7.78 18.61 6.63
N VAL A 311 -8.93 17.94 6.53
CA VAL A 311 -10.10 18.16 7.37
C VAL A 311 -10.58 16.81 7.85
N ASN A 312 -10.96 16.70 9.12
CA ASN A 312 -11.65 15.52 9.64
C ASN A 312 -12.98 16.00 10.20
N SER A 313 -14.06 15.37 9.77
CA SER A 313 -15.40 15.56 10.31
C SER A 313 -15.42 15.04 11.75
N SER A 314 -15.83 15.91 12.67
CA SER A 314 -16.09 15.52 14.06
C SER A 314 -17.25 14.53 14.16
N HIS A 315 -17.23 13.67 15.19
CA HIS A 315 -18.33 12.74 15.47
C HIS A 315 -19.68 13.47 15.59
N GLU A 316 -19.68 14.62 16.26
CA GLU A 316 -20.87 15.47 16.41
C GLU A 316 -21.41 15.98 15.07
N CYS A 317 -20.53 16.39 14.14
CA CYS A 317 -20.93 16.81 12.81
C CYS A 317 -21.57 15.66 12.02
N MET A 318 -20.98 14.47 12.10
CA MET A 318 -21.51 13.27 11.42
C MET A 318 -22.86 12.84 12.01
N GLU A 319 -23.03 12.89 13.33
CA GLU A 319 -24.31 12.61 14.00
C GLU A 319 -25.38 13.66 13.66
N ALA A 320 -25.01 14.94 13.57
CA ALA A 320 -25.92 16.00 13.14
C ALA A 320 -26.37 15.81 11.68
N GLU A 321 -25.46 15.41 10.80
CA GLU A 321 -25.77 15.09 9.41
C GLU A 321 -26.66 13.86 9.28
N LEU A 322 -26.37 12.81 10.06
CA LEU A 322 -27.21 11.63 10.13
C LEU A 322 -28.63 12.01 10.55
N LYS A 323 -28.76 12.80 11.61
CA LYS A 323 -30.05 13.27 12.10
C LYS A 323 -30.81 14.10 11.07
N ALA A 324 -30.11 14.89 10.26
CA ALA A 324 -30.71 15.67 9.18
C ALA A 324 -31.23 14.78 8.02
N LEU A 325 -30.62 13.62 7.80
CA LEU A 325 -31.05 12.64 6.80
C LEU A 325 -32.11 11.66 7.32
N THR A 326 -32.22 11.50 8.65
CA THR A 326 -33.21 10.60 9.23
C THR A 326 -34.62 11.17 9.12
N GLY A 327 -35.54 10.35 8.61
CA GLY A 327 -36.96 10.66 8.52
C GLY A 327 -37.80 9.94 9.57
N GLU A 328 -39.12 10.10 9.44
CA GLU A 328 -40.06 9.40 10.30
C GLU A 328 -40.12 7.92 9.98
N TYR A 329 -40.22 7.10 11.03
CA TYR A 329 -40.38 5.66 10.90
C TYR A 329 -41.75 5.35 10.27
N ILE A 330 -41.77 4.45 9.28
CA ILE A 330 -42.98 4.02 8.58
C ILE A 330 -43.44 2.66 9.15
N PRO A 331 -44.53 2.62 9.91
CA PRO A 331 -45.08 1.36 10.43
C PRO A 331 -45.44 0.40 9.29
N ASN A 332 -45.27 -0.90 9.51
CA ASN A 332 -45.70 -1.98 8.59
C ASN A 332 -45.04 -1.93 7.21
N SER A 333 -43.91 -1.22 7.09
CA SER A 333 -43.14 -1.15 5.87
C SER A 333 -41.95 -2.11 5.90
N THR A 334 -41.58 -2.64 4.73
CA THR A 334 -40.34 -3.40 4.54
C THR A 334 -39.13 -2.53 4.84
N TYR A 335 -38.17 -3.09 5.58
CA TYR A 335 -36.93 -2.41 5.91
C TYR A 335 -35.72 -3.35 5.91
N ALA A 336 -34.54 -2.77 5.70
CA ALA A 336 -33.29 -3.43 5.99
C ALA A 336 -32.66 -2.84 7.25
N LEU A 337 -32.21 -3.72 8.13
CA LEU A 337 -31.50 -3.35 9.36
C LEU A 337 -30.02 -3.17 9.05
N ILE A 338 -29.39 -2.13 9.59
CA ILE A 338 -27.96 -1.89 9.59
C ILE A 338 -27.49 -1.98 11.05
N ASP A 339 -26.73 -3.02 11.34
CA ASP A 339 -26.18 -3.34 12.65
C ASP A 339 -24.70 -3.71 12.52
N LYS A 340 -24.03 -3.96 13.65
CA LYS A 340 -22.60 -4.31 13.66
C LYS A 340 -22.25 -5.54 12.82
N SER A 341 -23.17 -6.49 12.65
CA SER A 341 -22.93 -7.72 11.87
C SER A 341 -22.90 -7.49 10.36
N LYS A 342 -23.42 -6.35 9.89
CA LYS A 342 -23.53 -6.02 8.46
C LYS A 342 -22.52 -4.96 8.00
N ILE A 343 -21.66 -4.49 8.89
CA ILE A 343 -20.66 -3.46 8.57
C ILE A 343 -19.75 -3.92 7.43
N GLU A 344 -19.25 -5.16 7.47
CA GLU A 344 -18.37 -5.69 6.43
C GLU A 344 -19.02 -5.71 5.03
N LEU A 345 -20.34 -5.90 4.96
CA LEU A 345 -21.06 -5.88 3.68
C LEU A 345 -21.03 -4.50 3.04
N LEU A 346 -21.07 -3.42 3.84
CA LEU A 346 -21.05 -2.04 3.35
C LEU A 346 -19.73 -1.66 2.69
N HIS A 347 -18.63 -2.34 3.03
CA HIS A 347 -17.30 -2.07 2.49
C HIS A 347 -17.05 -2.70 1.11
N ASN A 348 -17.86 -3.67 0.67
CA ASN A 348 -17.67 -4.32 -0.62
C ASN A 348 -18.14 -3.41 -1.77
N LYS A 349 -17.26 -3.05 -2.70
CA LYS A 349 -17.60 -2.13 -3.81
C LYS A 349 -17.68 -2.79 -5.17
N THR A 350 -17.42 -4.09 -5.25
CA THR A 350 -17.42 -4.84 -6.50
C THR A 350 -18.04 -6.22 -6.33
N VAL A 351 -18.73 -6.69 -7.37
CA VAL A 351 -19.26 -8.06 -7.47
C VAL A 351 -19.02 -8.61 -8.88
N LEU A 352 -19.22 -9.91 -9.05
CA LEU A 352 -19.23 -10.53 -10.38
C LEU A 352 -20.66 -10.54 -10.93
N ASP A 353 -20.83 -10.13 -12.18
CA ASP A 353 -22.09 -10.28 -12.91
C ASP A 353 -22.32 -11.74 -13.34
N ASP A 354 -23.48 -12.03 -13.94
CA ASP A 354 -23.86 -13.38 -14.37
C ASP A 354 -22.95 -13.94 -15.48
N ASN A 355 -22.16 -13.09 -16.13
CA ASN A 355 -21.18 -13.44 -17.16
C ASN A 355 -19.74 -13.55 -16.61
N GLY A 356 -19.54 -13.32 -15.31
CA GLY A 356 -18.24 -13.35 -14.65
C GLY A 356 -17.42 -12.05 -14.79
N ASN A 357 -18.03 -10.95 -15.23
CA ASN A 357 -17.37 -9.64 -15.27
C ASN A 357 -17.42 -8.96 -13.90
N VAL A 358 -16.37 -8.22 -13.55
CA VAL A 358 -16.35 -7.41 -12.32
C VAL A 358 -17.10 -6.11 -12.57
N ILE A 359 -18.16 -5.86 -11.80
CA ILE A 359 -18.97 -4.64 -11.87
C ILE A 359 -18.95 -3.89 -10.54
N SER A 360 -19.11 -2.57 -10.62
CA SER A 360 -19.31 -1.71 -9.45
C SER A 360 -20.58 -2.11 -8.70
N TYR A 361 -20.51 -2.13 -7.38
CA TYR A 361 -21.56 -2.57 -6.48
C TYR A 361 -21.77 -1.55 -5.37
N ASN A 362 -23.03 -1.15 -5.15
CA ASN A 362 -23.41 -0.35 -3.99
C ASN A 362 -24.16 -1.24 -3.00
N PRO A 363 -23.50 -1.69 -1.91
CA PRO A 363 -24.12 -2.58 -0.93
C PRO A 363 -25.38 -2.03 -0.32
N LEU A 364 -25.40 -0.71 -0.06
CA LEU A 364 -26.54 -0.08 0.60
C LEU A 364 -27.74 0.03 -0.35
N GLU A 365 -27.51 0.25 -1.64
CA GLU A 365 -28.58 0.22 -2.64
C GLU A 365 -29.21 -1.16 -2.76
N GLU A 366 -28.38 -2.21 -2.80
CA GLU A 366 -28.86 -3.59 -2.84
C GLU A 366 -29.52 -4.02 -1.53
N LEU A 367 -29.01 -3.60 -0.37
CA LEU A 367 -29.68 -3.77 0.92
C LEU A 367 -31.03 -3.06 0.97
N ALA A 368 -31.14 -1.87 0.37
CA ALA A 368 -32.36 -1.09 0.34
C ALA A 368 -33.37 -1.56 -0.72
N LYS A 369 -32.98 -2.48 -1.61
CA LYS A 369 -33.83 -2.99 -2.68
C LYS A 369 -35.09 -3.66 -2.12
N GLY A 370 -36.26 -3.16 -2.53
CA GLY A 370 -37.56 -3.64 -2.04
C GLY A 370 -37.90 -3.19 -0.60
N CYS A 371 -37.07 -2.36 0.02
CA CYS A 371 -37.33 -1.72 1.30
C CYS A 371 -37.81 -0.28 1.07
N LYS A 372 -38.69 0.23 1.94
CA LYS A 372 -39.02 1.68 1.96
C LYS A 372 -38.24 2.44 3.03
N GLN A 373 -37.56 1.73 3.92
CA GLN A 373 -36.77 2.34 4.97
C GLN A 373 -35.53 1.50 5.33
N LEU A 374 -34.49 2.18 5.78
CA LEU A 374 -33.26 1.61 6.32
C LEU A 374 -33.18 1.96 7.81
N ILE A 375 -32.91 0.99 8.67
CA ILE A 375 -32.95 1.18 10.12
C ILE A 375 -31.57 0.97 10.71
N ILE A 376 -31.01 2.00 11.34
CA ILE A 376 -29.75 1.93 12.08
C ILE A 376 -30.07 1.65 13.54
N ARG A 377 -29.53 0.55 14.08
CA ARG A 377 -29.85 0.13 15.46
C ARG A 377 -28.70 0.28 16.44
N ASP A 378 -27.46 0.10 15.96
CA ASP A 378 -26.28 0.13 16.82
C ASP A 378 -25.53 1.46 16.70
N ASN A 379 -24.77 1.82 17.74
CA ASN A 379 -23.72 2.82 17.60
C ASN A 379 -22.68 2.32 16.62
N LEU A 380 -22.59 2.99 15.48
CA LEU A 380 -21.64 2.69 14.42
C LEU A 380 -20.30 3.38 14.70
N PRO A 381 -19.16 2.72 14.42
CA PRO A 381 -17.86 3.40 14.41
C PRO A 381 -17.86 4.55 13.39
N ASP A 382 -17.06 5.60 13.64
CA ASP A 382 -16.96 6.79 12.77
C ASP A 382 -16.73 6.44 11.30
N ASN A 383 -15.83 5.49 11.01
CA ASN A 383 -15.56 5.06 9.64
C ASN A 383 -16.79 4.44 8.96
N THR A 384 -17.58 3.67 9.70
CA THR A 384 -18.83 3.08 9.21
C THR A 384 -19.93 4.12 9.04
N LEU A 385 -20.04 5.06 9.99
CA LEU A 385 -20.99 6.17 9.91
C LEU A 385 -20.72 7.04 8.67
N ARG A 386 -19.45 7.36 8.42
CA ARG A 386 -19.01 8.08 7.20
C ARG A 386 -19.40 7.35 5.93
N LEU A 387 -19.11 6.05 5.86
CA LEU A 387 -19.44 5.21 4.70
C LEU A 387 -20.95 5.19 4.44
N LEU A 388 -21.74 5.05 5.51
CA LEU A 388 -23.20 5.05 5.44
C LEU A 388 -23.75 6.38 4.91
N LEU A 389 -23.31 7.51 5.48
CA LEU A 389 -23.74 8.85 5.05
C LEU A 389 -23.44 9.07 3.56
N LYS A 390 -22.26 8.67 3.09
CA LYS A 390 -21.87 8.76 1.67
C LYS A 390 -22.78 7.90 0.78
N GLN A 391 -22.91 6.62 1.09
CA GLN A 391 -23.72 5.70 0.28
C GLN A 391 -25.19 6.14 0.26
N PHE A 392 -25.72 6.64 1.38
CA PHE A 392 -27.10 7.10 1.46
C PHE A 392 -27.37 8.33 0.59
N LYS A 393 -26.43 9.29 0.53
CA LYS A 393 -26.51 10.45 -0.39
C LYS A 393 -26.59 10.04 -1.87
N THR A 394 -26.07 8.87 -2.22
CA THR A 394 -26.07 8.36 -3.60
C THR A 394 -27.29 7.48 -3.93
N ILE A 395 -28.08 7.08 -2.94
CA ILE A 395 -29.27 6.23 -3.14
C ILE A 395 -30.49 7.07 -3.48
N ASN A 396 -31.42 6.49 -4.24
CA ASN A 396 -32.68 7.11 -4.61
C ASN A 396 -33.48 7.58 -3.38
N LYS A 397 -34.09 8.77 -3.46
CA LYS A 397 -34.69 9.53 -2.34
C LYS A 397 -35.95 8.91 -1.73
N ASP A 398 -36.45 7.81 -2.29
CA ASP A 398 -37.69 7.16 -1.86
C ASP A 398 -37.51 6.26 -0.62
N ILE A 399 -36.27 6.08 -0.16
CA ILE A 399 -35.93 5.27 1.02
C ILE A 399 -35.70 6.19 2.23
N VAL A 400 -36.40 5.92 3.33
CA VAL A 400 -36.26 6.69 4.57
C VAL A 400 -35.19 6.08 5.47
N LEU A 401 -34.22 6.87 5.92
CA LEU A 401 -33.29 6.45 6.97
C LEU A 401 -33.93 6.66 8.34
N VAL A 402 -33.88 5.66 9.21
CA VAL A 402 -34.43 5.71 10.56
C VAL A 402 -33.33 5.36 11.55
N ASP A 403 -33.13 6.23 12.53
CA ASP A 403 -32.27 5.96 13.67
C ASP A 403 -33.08 5.34 14.82
N ASP A 404 -32.94 4.02 14.99
CA ASP A 404 -33.60 3.21 16.02
C ASP A 404 -32.77 3.08 17.31
N ARG A 405 -31.59 3.71 17.39
CA ARG A 405 -30.78 3.73 18.62
C ARG A 405 -31.56 4.29 19.81
N GLN A 406 -32.62 5.07 19.56
CA GLN A 406 -33.49 5.66 20.58
C GLN A 406 -34.86 5.01 20.72
N LYS A 407 -35.36 4.28 19.70
CA LYS A 407 -36.78 3.85 19.63
C LYS A 407 -37.00 2.38 20.03
N LYS A 408 -35.95 1.54 20.06
CA LYS A 408 -36.01 0.11 20.45
C LYS A 408 -37.12 -0.67 19.72
N LEU A 409 -37.26 -0.50 18.41
CA LEU A 409 -38.22 -1.26 17.60
C LEU A 409 -37.96 -2.78 17.73
N THR A 410 -38.99 -3.64 17.76
CA THR A 410 -38.86 -5.13 17.93
C THR A 410 -39.24 -5.95 16.68
N PRO A 411 -38.30 -6.67 16.03
CA PRO A 411 -38.51 -7.19 14.68
C PRO A 411 -39.47 -8.39 14.69
N LYS A 412 -40.48 -8.39 13.82
CA LYS A 412 -41.51 -9.45 13.73
C LYS A 412 -41.21 -10.56 12.72
N LYS A 413 -40.49 -10.26 11.64
CA LYS A 413 -40.17 -11.25 10.59
C LYS A 413 -38.78 -10.97 10.08
N ILE A 414 -37.95 -12.00 9.90
CA ILE A 414 -36.62 -11.91 9.29
C ILE A 414 -36.72 -12.62 7.94
N ILE A 415 -36.43 -11.91 6.85
CA ILE A 415 -36.33 -12.46 5.51
C ILE A 415 -34.84 -12.52 5.18
N PRO A 416 -34.29 -13.70 4.88
CA PRO A 416 -32.92 -13.84 4.44
C PRO A 416 -32.76 -13.23 3.05
N PHE A 417 -31.82 -12.29 2.93
CA PHE A 417 -31.34 -11.71 1.69
C PHE A 417 -30.06 -12.44 1.29
N THR A 418 -30.04 -12.89 0.04
CA THR A 418 -28.88 -13.50 -0.61
C THR A 418 -28.33 -12.48 -1.60
N ALA A 419 -27.18 -11.88 -1.28
CA ALA A 419 -26.45 -11.11 -2.26
C ALA A 419 -25.99 -12.03 -3.39
N ARG A 420 -26.06 -11.58 -4.65
CA ARG A 420 -25.50 -12.34 -5.79
C ARG A 420 -24.02 -12.60 -5.53
N GLY A 421 -23.60 -13.86 -5.60
CA GLY A 421 -22.19 -14.26 -5.62
C GLY A 421 -21.52 -14.63 -4.28
N ARG A 422 -22.15 -14.43 -3.11
CA ARG A 422 -21.68 -15.02 -1.84
C ARG A 422 -22.84 -15.35 -0.91
N SER A 423 -22.82 -16.55 -0.35
CA SER A 423 -23.68 -16.95 0.76
C SER A 423 -23.22 -16.21 2.04
N GLN A 424 -23.88 -15.12 2.40
CA GLN A 424 -24.16 -14.77 3.79
C GLN A 424 -25.24 -13.68 3.90
N LEU A 425 -26.05 -13.85 4.95
CA LEU A 425 -27.41 -13.38 5.13
C LEU A 425 -27.47 -11.87 5.40
N ALA A 426 -28.06 -11.06 4.52
CA ALA A 426 -28.71 -9.86 5.03
C ALA A 426 -30.11 -10.21 5.54
N GLN A 427 -30.61 -9.46 6.51
CA GLN A 427 -31.90 -9.68 7.15
C GLN A 427 -32.81 -8.48 6.83
N VAL A 428 -33.85 -8.71 6.03
CA VAL A 428 -34.95 -7.75 5.80
C VAL A 428 -36.02 -8.06 6.82
N CYS A 429 -36.50 -7.06 7.55
CA CYS A 429 -37.44 -7.32 8.62
C CYS A 429 -38.73 -6.48 8.52
N MET A 430 -39.75 -6.81 9.34
CA MET A 430 -40.99 -6.02 9.51
C MET A 430 -41.21 -5.70 11.00
N PHE A 431 -41.76 -4.53 11.30
CA PHE A 431 -41.99 -3.99 12.65
C PHE A 431 -43.46 -3.51 12.73
N GLU A 432 -44.19 -3.85 13.79
CA GLU A 432 -45.47 -3.22 14.17
C GLU A 432 -45.24 -2.48 15.50
N VAL A 433 -45.88 -1.32 15.67
CA VAL A 433 -45.82 -0.51 16.90
C VAL A 433 -46.56 -1.20 18.03
#